data_AF-A0A257PG13-F1
#
_entry.id   AF-A0A257PG13-F1
#
_cell.length_a   1.000
_cell.length_b   1.000
_cell.length_c   1.000
_cell.angle_alpha   90.00
_cell.angle_beta   90.00
_cell.angle_gamma   90.00
#
_symmetry.space_group_name_H-M   'P 1'
#
loop_
_entity.id
_entity.type
_entity.pdbx_description
1 polymer ?
#
loop_
_entity_poly.entity_id
_entity_poly.type
_entity_poly.pdbx_seq_one_letter_code
_entity_poly.pdbx_strand_id
1 'polypeptide(L)'
;MLFVPLLLTAALLGGGLAQAASLERADALLEAGQFSQADQMIAQVLAAQPHSAQAHYLDARLLAKEGKWPLAEQELEQARRLDSTLAFAPPQQVQSLTQTILENRWKSPAGLAGYGQAALAGLFVLISGYLIFGVVRSRGRRFKA
;
A
#
# COMPACT_ATOMS: atom_id res chain seq x y z
N MET A 1 -22.72 27.98 -9.56
CA MET A 1 -23.15 28.07 -8.16
C MET A 1 -22.60 26.87 -7.41
N LEU A 2 -21.62 27.14 -6.55
CA LEU A 2 -21.08 26.36 -5.43
C LEU A 2 -21.13 24.82 -5.47
N PHE A 3 -20.00 24.22 -5.87
CA PHE A 3 -19.56 22.92 -5.38
C PHE A 3 -19.17 23.08 -3.91
N VAL A 4 -19.80 22.31 -3.03
CA VAL A 4 -19.40 22.20 -1.62
C VAL A 4 -18.47 20.99 -1.51
N PRO A 5 -17.15 21.16 -1.35
CA PRO A 5 -16.32 20.08 -0.83
C PRO A 5 -16.44 20.14 0.70
N LEU A 6 -17.17 19.20 1.29
CA LEU A 6 -17.19 19.03 2.75
C LEU A 6 -15.87 18.38 3.16
N LEU A 7 -14.91 19.23 3.49
CA LEU A 7 -13.68 18.92 4.19
C LEU A 7 -13.99 18.42 5.61
N LEU A 8 -13.31 17.34 5.99
CA LEU A 8 -12.75 17.04 7.32
C LEU A 8 -13.60 17.42 8.54
N THR A 9 -14.06 16.42 9.31
CA THR A 9 -13.81 16.36 10.76
C THR A 9 -14.25 15.01 11.35
N ALA A 10 -13.50 14.57 12.36
CA ALA A 10 -13.80 13.50 13.32
C ALA A 10 -13.38 12.06 12.97
N ALA A 11 -12.13 11.71 13.32
CA ALA A 11 -11.81 10.46 14.02
C ALA A 11 -10.35 10.43 14.55
N LEU A 12 -9.85 11.50 15.16
CA LEU A 12 -8.43 11.57 15.56
C LEU A 12 -8.14 11.21 17.03
N LEU A 13 -9.09 10.69 17.82
CA LEU A 13 -8.81 10.39 19.24
C LEU A 13 -9.38 9.06 19.80
N GLY A 14 -9.91 8.16 18.96
CA GLY A 14 -10.45 6.86 19.43
C GLY A 14 -9.98 5.63 18.67
N GLY A 15 -9.25 5.79 17.58
CA GLY A 15 -8.93 4.69 16.66
C GLY A 15 -7.77 3.81 17.11
N GLY A 16 -6.72 4.36 17.71
CA GLY A 16 -5.45 3.65 17.89
C GLY A 16 -5.56 2.27 18.54
N LEU A 17 -6.43 2.12 19.55
CA LEU A 17 -6.67 0.85 20.24
C LEU A 17 -7.44 -0.17 19.38
N ALA A 18 -8.46 0.27 18.65
CA ALA A 18 -9.22 -0.60 17.76
C ALA A 18 -8.37 -1.08 16.57
N GLN A 19 -7.50 -0.20 16.05
CA GLN A 19 -6.58 -0.57 14.98
C GLN A 19 -5.47 -1.50 15.47
N ALA A 20 -4.90 -1.26 16.66
CA ALA A 20 -3.92 -2.19 17.25
C ALA A 20 -4.51 -3.60 17.42
N ALA A 21 -5.73 -3.69 17.96
CA ALA A 21 -6.45 -4.97 18.10
C ALA A 21 -6.73 -5.64 16.73
N SER A 22 -7.01 -4.86 15.69
CA SER A 22 -7.16 -5.41 14.33
C SER A 22 -5.84 -5.88 13.73
N LEU A 23 -4.70 -5.22 14.01
CA LEU A 23 -3.40 -5.69 13.54
C LEU A 23 -2.96 -6.97 14.25
N GLU A 24 -3.21 -7.08 15.56
CA GLU A 24 -3.00 -8.33 16.31
C GLU A 24 -3.85 -9.48 15.75
N ARG A 25 -5.10 -9.20 15.38
CA ARG A 25 -6.00 -10.19 14.79
C ARG A 25 -5.57 -10.56 13.36
N ALA A 26 -5.08 -9.60 12.58
CA ALA A 26 -4.48 -9.87 11.27
C ALA A 26 -3.25 -10.77 11.40
N ASP A 27 -2.38 -10.52 12.39
CA ASP A 27 -1.24 -11.37 12.68
C ASP A 27 -1.65 -12.81 13.03
N ALA A 28 -2.65 -12.97 13.89
CA ALA A 28 -3.21 -14.29 14.19
C ALA A 28 -3.78 -15.00 12.95
N LEU A 29 -4.40 -14.26 12.03
CA LEU A 29 -4.90 -14.80 10.75
C LEU A 29 -3.75 -15.22 9.83
N LEU A 30 -2.63 -14.49 9.82
CA LEU A 30 -1.42 -14.87 9.07
C LEU A 30 -0.84 -16.18 9.59
N GLU A 31 -0.73 -16.34 10.90
CA GLU A 31 -0.24 -17.57 11.53
C GLU A 31 -1.23 -18.74 11.32
N ALA A 32 -2.53 -18.45 11.23
CA ALA A 32 -3.56 -19.43 10.88
C ALA A 32 -3.62 -19.77 9.37
N GLY A 33 -2.81 -19.12 8.52
CA GLY A 33 -2.83 -19.30 7.06
C GLY A 33 -4.05 -18.69 6.37
N GLN A 34 -4.84 -17.86 7.06
CA GLN A 34 -6.03 -17.19 6.53
C GLN A 34 -5.66 -15.88 5.82
N PHE A 35 -4.83 -15.98 4.78
CA PHE A 35 -4.23 -14.83 4.09
C PHE A 35 -5.25 -13.82 3.56
N SER A 36 -6.38 -14.27 3.00
CA SER A 36 -7.40 -13.36 2.47
C SER A 36 -8.09 -12.51 3.55
N GLN A 37 -8.30 -13.06 4.76
CA GLN A 37 -8.88 -12.29 5.85
C GLN A 37 -7.85 -11.35 6.48
N ALA A 38 -6.59 -11.80 6.58
CA ALA A 38 -5.49 -10.95 7.03
C ALA A 38 -5.33 -9.73 6.11
N ASP A 39 -5.33 -9.94 4.79
CA ASP A 39 -5.28 -8.89 3.77
C ASP A 39 -6.38 -7.85 3.96
N GLN A 40 -7.64 -8.29 4.08
CA GLN A 40 -8.77 -7.39 4.29
C GLN A 40 -8.62 -6.54 5.56
N MET A 41 -8.09 -7.13 6.62
CA MET A 41 -7.91 -6.46 7.90
C MET A 41 -6.76 -5.45 7.85
N ILE A 42 -5.65 -5.83 7.23
CA ILE A 42 -4.50 -4.95 6.99
C ILE A 42 -4.92 -3.77 6.11
N ALA A 43 -5.67 -4.02 5.03
CA ALA A 43 -6.18 -2.99 4.13
C ALA A 43 -7.12 -2.00 4.83
N GLN A 44 -7.98 -2.47 5.74
CA GLN A 44 -8.83 -1.59 6.56
C GLN A 44 -7.99 -0.68 7.46
N VAL A 45 -6.92 -1.21 8.05
CA VAL A 45 -6.02 -0.41 8.89
C VAL A 45 -5.23 0.58 8.05
N LEU A 46 -4.72 0.19 6.88
CA LEU A 46 -4.03 1.10 5.96
C LEU A 46 -4.97 2.20 5.44
N ALA A 47 -6.25 1.90 5.20
CA ALA A 47 -7.24 2.91 4.82
C ALA A 47 -7.48 3.94 5.94
N ALA A 48 -7.48 3.49 7.19
CA ALA A 48 -7.63 4.37 8.35
C ALA A 48 -6.32 5.12 8.71
N GLN A 49 -5.18 4.45 8.53
CA GLN A 49 -3.85 4.93 8.88
C GLN A 49 -2.85 4.60 7.76
N PRO A 50 -2.80 5.42 6.69
CA PRO A 50 -1.94 5.17 5.53
C PRO A 50 -0.43 5.22 5.82
N HIS A 51 -0.04 5.66 7.01
CA HIS A 51 1.35 5.82 7.44
C HIS A 51 1.69 4.93 8.66
N SER A 52 0.92 3.86 8.87
CA SER A 52 1.17 2.93 9.98
C SER A 52 2.29 1.95 9.63
N ALA A 53 3.46 2.13 10.24
CA ALA A 53 4.61 1.25 10.05
C ALA A 53 4.28 -0.23 10.36
N GLN A 54 3.44 -0.47 11.37
CA GLN A 54 3.01 -1.82 11.75
C GLN A 54 2.13 -2.47 10.69
N ALA A 55 1.25 -1.71 10.04
CA ALA A 55 0.38 -2.24 8.98
C ALA A 55 1.21 -2.62 7.74
N HIS A 56 2.14 -1.76 7.31
CA HIS A 56 3.08 -2.08 6.23
C HIS A 56 3.97 -3.29 6.56
N TYR A 57 4.38 -3.46 7.82
CA TYR A 57 5.14 -4.64 8.23
C TYR A 57 4.32 -5.94 8.16
N LEU A 58 3.05 -5.91 8.59
CA LEU A 58 2.17 -7.08 8.46
C LEU A 58 1.84 -7.40 7.01
N ASP A 59 1.69 -6.39 6.16
CA ASP A 59 1.53 -6.59 4.71
C ASP A 59 2.77 -7.25 4.10
N ALA A 60 3.97 -6.80 4.48
CA ALA A 60 5.22 -7.45 4.07
C ALA A 60 5.28 -8.93 4.47
N ARG A 61 4.79 -9.28 5.68
CA ARG A 61 4.70 -10.68 6.13
C ARG A 61 3.68 -11.48 5.35
N LEU A 62 2.50 -10.92 5.09
CA LEU A 62 1.47 -11.52 4.24
C LEU A 62 2.04 -11.86 2.86
N LEU A 63 2.63 -10.86 2.20
CA LEU A 63 3.20 -10.98 0.86
C LEU A 63 4.35 -12.00 0.83
N ALA A 64 5.16 -12.08 1.88
CA ALA A 64 6.20 -13.09 2.02
C ALA A 64 5.61 -14.51 2.13
N LYS A 65 4.50 -14.69 2.88
CA LYS A 65 3.80 -15.98 2.96
C LYS A 65 3.17 -16.39 1.63
N GLU A 66 2.72 -15.42 0.83
CA GLU A 66 2.20 -15.64 -0.52
C GLU A 66 3.31 -15.86 -1.57
N GLY A 67 4.58 -15.70 -1.20
CA GLY A 67 5.72 -15.81 -2.13
C GLY A 67 5.89 -14.61 -3.05
N LYS A 68 5.22 -13.48 -2.78
CA LYS A 68 5.34 -12.22 -3.52
C LYS A 68 6.54 -11.40 -3.01
N TRP A 69 7.74 -11.98 -3.11
CA TRP A 69 8.97 -11.42 -2.51
C TRP A 69 9.28 -9.97 -2.90
N PRO A 70 9.13 -9.53 -4.17
CA PRO A 70 9.42 -8.15 -4.54
C PRO A 70 8.50 -7.13 -3.86
N LEU A 71 7.21 -7.49 -3.68
CA LEU A 71 6.24 -6.62 -2.99
C LEU A 71 6.48 -6.64 -1.48
N ALA A 72 6.75 -7.82 -0.92
CA ALA A 72 7.07 -7.98 0.50
C ALA A 72 8.25 -7.09 0.92
N GLU A 73 9.27 -7.01 0.07
CA GLU A 73 10.40 -6.13 0.30
C GLU A 73 10.02 -4.65 0.29
N GLN A 74 9.25 -4.22 -0.70
CA GLN A 74 8.82 -2.83 -0.82
C GLN A 74 8.07 -2.38 0.44
N GLU A 75 7.15 -3.21 0.93
CA GLU A 75 6.37 -2.92 2.13
C GLU A 75 7.24 -2.92 3.40
N LEU A 76 8.21 -3.83 3.49
CA LEU A 76 9.18 -3.83 4.59
C LEU A 76 10.05 -2.57 4.59
N GLU A 77 10.46 -2.08 3.42
CA GLU A 77 11.17 -0.81 3.30
C GLU A 77 10.29 0.37 3.67
N GLN A 78 9.01 0.38 3.29
CA GLN A 78 8.06 1.42 3.70
C GLN A 78 7.89 1.43 5.22
N ALA A 79 7.70 0.27 5.84
CA ALA A 79 7.63 0.14 7.29
C ALA A 79 8.88 0.73 7.96
N ARG A 80 10.09 0.43 7.45
CA ARG A 80 11.36 0.98 7.95
C ARG A 80 11.52 2.48 7.73
N ARG A 81 10.95 3.02 6.65
CA ARG A 81 10.94 4.47 6.38
C ARG A 81 10.04 5.22 7.37
N LEU A 82 8.92 4.60 7.76
CA LEU A 82 7.96 5.16 8.71
C LEU A 82 8.45 5.03 10.16
N ASP A 83 8.96 3.85 10.53
CA ASP A 83 9.59 3.57 11.81
C ASP A 83 10.88 2.76 11.59
N SER A 84 12.03 3.42 11.72
CA SER A 84 13.33 2.80 11.56
C SER A 84 13.67 1.80 12.68
N THR A 85 13.02 1.94 13.84
CA THR A 85 13.23 1.05 14.99
C THR A 85 12.41 -0.23 14.88
N LEU A 86 11.29 -0.19 14.15
CA LEU A 86 10.29 -1.26 14.07
C LEU A 86 9.96 -1.82 15.47
N ALA A 87 9.86 -0.95 16.48
CA ALA A 87 9.81 -1.35 17.88
C ALA A 87 8.53 -2.12 18.26
N PHE A 88 7.53 -2.14 17.37
CA PHE A 88 6.30 -2.90 17.51
C PHE A 88 6.46 -4.41 17.22
N ALA A 89 7.55 -4.83 16.56
CA ALA A 89 7.80 -6.23 16.24
C ALA A 89 9.08 -6.74 16.92
N PRO A 90 9.14 -8.01 17.37
CA PRO A 90 10.37 -8.58 17.92
C PRO A 90 11.49 -8.52 16.89
N PRO A 91 12.71 -8.08 17.26
CA PRO A 91 13.81 -7.90 16.32
C PRO A 91 14.17 -9.22 15.62
N GLN A 92 13.98 -10.36 16.28
CA GLN A 92 14.18 -11.69 15.71
C GLN A 92 13.22 -11.98 14.55
N GLN A 93 11.95 -11.58 14.65
CA GLN A 93 10.95 -11.78 13.58
C GLN A 93 11.22 -10.86 12.38
N VAL A 94 11.59 -9.60 12.66
CA VAL A 94 11.98 -8.65 11.61
C VAL A 94 13.19 -9.18 10.84
N GLN A 95 14.20 -9.68 11.55
CA GLN A 95 15.40 -10.26 10.94
C GLN A 95 15.06 -11.52 10.13
N SER A 96 14.26 -12.44 10.66
CA SER A 96 13.90 -13.67 9.95
C SER A 96 13.11 -13.37 8.66
N LEU A 97 12.17 -12.42 8.72
CA LEU A 97 11.43 -11.96 7.55
C LEU A 97 12.37 -11.35 6.52
N THR A 98 13.27 -10.47 6.96
CA THR A 98 14.26 -9.82 6.08
C THR A 98 15.11 -10.86 5.37
N GLN A 99 15.64 -11.84 6.10
CA GLN A 99 16.45 -12.93 5.52
C GLN A 99 15.63 -13.74 4.50
N THR A 100 14.40 -14.11 4.86
CA THR A 100 13.52 -14.88 3.98
C THR A 100 13.22 -14.12 2.69
N ILE A 101 12.96 -12.81 2.77
CA ILE A 101 12.75 -11.96 1.59
C ILE A 101 14.02 -11.93 0.74
N LEU A 102 15.19 -11.67 1.34
CA LEU A 102 16.46 -11.55 0.62
C LEU A 102 16.87 -12.86 -0.07
N GLU A 103 16.71 -14.00 0.60
CA GLU A 103 17.02 -15.32 0.05
C GLU A 103 16.14 -15.67 -1.16
N ASN A 104 14.86 -15.27 -1.12
CA ASN A 104 13.90 -15.62 -2.16
C ASN A 104 13.69 -14.52 -3.21
N ARG A 105 14.21 -13.31 -2.98
CA ARG A 105 14.20 -12.16 -3.91
C ARG A 105 14.64 -12.54 -5.31
N TRP A 106 15.71 -13.32 -5.42
CA TRP A 106 16.34 -13.73 -6.67
C TRP A 106 15.59 -14.85 -7.40
N LYS A 107 14.76 -15.62 -6.68
CA LYS A 107 14.01 -16.75 -7.23
C LYS A 107 12.77 -16.32 -8.01
N SER A 108 12.35 -15.06 -7.89
CA SER A 108 11.17 -14.53 -8.58
C SER A 108 11.57 -13.50 -9.64
N PRO A 109 11.47 -13.82 -10.94
CA PRO A 109 11.69 -12.85 -12.03
C PRO A 109 10.61 -11.74 -12.09
N ALA A 110 9.62 -11.76 -11.20
CA ALA A 110 8.55 -10.77 -11.10
C ALA A 110 9.04 -9.35 -10.73
N GLY A 111 10.28 -9.19 -10.23
CA GLY A 111 10.87 -7.89 -9.91
C GLY A 111 11.02 -6.92 -11.08
N LEU A 112 10.99 -7.41 -12.33
CA LEU A 112 11.00 -6.57 -13.53
C LEU A 112 9.59 -6.35 -14.12
N ALA A 113 8.61 -7.18 -13.78
CA ALA A 113 7.24 -7.09 -14.29
C ALA A 113 6.35 -6.12 -13.48
N GLY A 114 6.68 -5.86 -12.21
CA GLY A 114 5.97 -4.87 -11.37
C GLY A 114 6.18 -3.41 -11.80
N TYR A 115 7.35 -3.10 -12.38
CA TYR A 115 7.59 -1.80 -13.03
C TYR A 115 6.68 -1.58 -14.23
N GLY A 116 6.21 -2.65 -14.89
CA GLY A 116 5.25 -2.56 -15.99
C GLY A 116 3.88 -2.06 -15.52
N GLN A 117 3.41 -2.43 -14.34
CA GLN A 117 2.09 -2.00 -13.85
C GLN A 117 2.10 -0.60 -13.22
N ALA A 118 3.17 -0.21 -12.54
CA ALA A 118 3.33 1.16 -12.04
C ALA A 118 3.67 2.16 -13.18
N ALA A 119 4.44 1.74 -14.19
CA ALA A 119 4.63 2.54 -15.40
C ALA A 119 3.32 2.69 -16.19
N LEU A 120 2.46 1.67 -16.21
CA LEU A 120 1.12 1.76 -16.79
C LEU A 120 0.17 2.61 -15.95
N ALA A 121 0.28 2.65 -14.62
CA ALA A 121 -0.47 3.60 -13.79
C ALA A 121 -0.05 5.06 -14.04
N GLY A 122 1.26 5.31 -14.19
CA GLY A 122 1.77 6.60 -14.67
C GLY A 122 1.27 6.94 -16.07
N LEU A 123 1.23 5.96 -16.98
CA LEU A 123 0.67 6.11 -18.32
C LEU A 123 -0.85 6.36 -18.29
N PHE A 124 -1.58 5.75 -17.35
CA PHE A 124 -3.04 5.92 -17.20
C PHE A 124 -3.39 7.34 -16.73
N VAL A 125 -2.60 7.91 -15.81
CA VAL A 125 -2.74 9.31 -15.39
C VAL A 125 -2.40 10.27 -16.55
N LEU A 126 -1.37 9.97 -17.35
CA LEU A 126 -0.99 10.79 -18.50
C LEU A 126 -1.99 10.71 -19.67
N ILE A 127 -2.51 9.52 -19.98
CA ILE A 127 -3.52 9.31 -21.04
C ILE A 127 -4.87 9.92 -20.62
N SER A 128 -5.30 9.72 -19.37
CA SER A 128 -6.54 10.31 -18.85
C SER A 128 -6.46 11.84 -18.79
N GLY A 129 -5.31 12.40 -18.42
CA GLY A 129 -5.05 13.84 -18.48
C GLY A 129 -5.02 14.41 -19.91
N TYR A 130 -4.44 13.68 -20.88
CA TYR A 130 -4.35 14.11 -22.28
C TYR A 130 -5.71 14.07 -23.01
N LEU A 131 -6.58 13.10 -22.71
CA LEU A 131 -7.94 13.03 -23.26
C LEU A 131 -8.84 14.17 -22.77
N ILE A 132 -8.73 14.54 -21.49
CA ILE A 132 -9.49 15.66 -20.92
C ILE A 132 -8.98 17.01 -21.48
N PHE A 133 -7.67 17.18 -21.62
CA PHE A 133 -7.08 18.39 -22.19
C PHE A 133 -7.29 18.53 -23.71
N GLY A 134 -7.29 17.41 -24.45
CA GLY A 134 -7.52 17.37 -25.89
C GLY A 134 -8.96 17.74 -26.29
N VAL A 135 -9.96 17.37 -25.49
CA VAL A 135 -11.38 17.69 -25.74
C VAL A 135 -11.71 19.16 -25.45
N VAL A 136 -11.04 19.80 -24.48
CA VAL A 136 -11.24 21.22 -24.16
C VAL A 136 -10.62 22.14 -25.23
N ARG A 137 -9.49 21.76 -25.83
CA ARG A 137 -8.81 22.60 -26.84
C ARG A 137 -9.46 22.55 -28.22
N SER A 138 -10.24 21.51 -28.56
CA SER A 138 -10.84 21.37 -29.90
C SER A 138 -12.10 22.22 -30.13
N ARG A 139 -12.71 22.79 -29.09
CA ARG A 139 -13.88 23.68 -29.22
C ARG A 139 -13.54 25.16 -29.47
N GLY A 140 -12.26 25.53 -29.50
CA GLY A 140 -11.83 26.94 -29.59
C GLY A 140 -11.38 27.46 -30.96
N ARG A 141 -11.46 26.68 -32.05
CA ARG A 141 -11.01 27.14 -33.39
C ARG A 141 -12.05 26.98 -34.49
N ARG A 142 -13.28 27.42 -34.23
CA ARG A 142 -14.26 27.71 -35.27
C ARG A 142 -14.82 29.11 -35.02
N PHE A 143 -14.58 29.99 -36.00
CA PHE A 143 -15.16 31.32 -36.22
C PHE A 143 -14.53 32.53 -35.53
N LYS A 144 -13.72 33.27 -36.30
CA LYS A 144 -14.03 34.65 -36.72
C LYS A 144 -13.35 34.93 -38.06
N ALA A 145 -14.18 35.23 -39.06
CA ALA A 145 -13.81 36.03 -40.22
C ALA A 145 -13.69 37.51 -39.79
#